data_AF-A0A6A4KZ16-F1
#
_entry.id   AF-A0A6A4KZ16-F1
#
_cell.length_a   1.000
_cell.length_b   1.000
_cell.length_c   1.000
_cell.angle_alpha   90.00
_cell.angle_beta   90.00
_cell.angle_gamma   90.00
#
_symmetry.space_group_name_H-M   'P 1'
#
loop_
_entity.id
_entity.type
_entity.pdbx_description
1 polymer ?
#
loop_
_entity_poly.entity_id
_entity_poly.type
_entity_poly.pdbx_seq_one_letter_code
_entity_poly.pdbx_strand_id
1 'polypeptide(L)'
;MTVSFMFITLKSMQLRTKGNQEVPDEEFSKRRDVVGAREQYLGLEHSDTVPKRLKEGNQLYQKNLYVVKAAEHVPSEPTHFVNASNRDSNDATPPPAGKVRFLSYWVSSEASLLLEKIHGLHNDTFVKFSVTSRFMQTGVLESFALFVESMLTTKVNEVNEEALRQAFISVKEFEQVGLDLSWLKRRLEEAELVNKLSDSRIFVESCETSLKWARAKVRELKEVLARAKEEVELMSRESPESLGVNDPVLEGVL
;
A
#
# COMPACT_ATOMS: atom_id res chain seq x y z
N MET A 1 1.96 36.88 2.63
CA MET A 1 2.81 35.82 3.22
C MET A 1 2.37 34.45 2.70
N THR A 2 2.45 34.21 1.40
CA THR A 2 1.80 33.03 0.75
C THR A 2 2.71 32.25 -0.18
N VAL A 3 3.97 32.70 -0.37
CA VAL A 3 4.96 32.03 -1.21
C VAL A 3 5.76 30.97 -0.41
N SER A 4 5.72 31.03 0.93
CA SER A 4 6.55 30.17 1.79
C SER A 4 6.03 28.74 1.97
N PHE A 5 4.75 28.47 1.69
CA PHE A 5 4.15 27.13 1.91
C PHE A 5 4.50 26.14 0.79
N MET A 6 4.48 26.56 -0.48
CA MET A 6 4.81 25.68 -1.62
C MET A 6 6.30 25.32 -1.71
N PHE A 7 7.20 26.19 -1.24
CA PHE A 7 8.63 25.87 -1.22
C PHE A 7 8.99 24.79 -0.19
N ILE A 8 8.17 24.59 0.84
CA ILE A 8 8.43 23.54 1.84
C ILE A 8 8.01 22.17 1.27
N THR A 9 6.83 22.07 0.66
CA THR A 9 6.32 20.82 0.06
C THR A 9 7.14 20.37 -1.16
N LEU A 10 7.58 21.31 -2.01
CA LEU A 10 8.43 20.97 -3.18
C LEU A 10 9.85 20.57 -2.75
N LYS A 11 10.40 21.19 -1.70
CA LYS A 11 11.75 20.90 -1.20
C LYS A 11 11.80 19.61 -0.38
N SER A 12 10.73 19.26 0.35
CA SER A 12 10.62 17.97 1.06
C SER A 12 10.42 16.78 0.11
N MET A 13 9.71 16.96 -1.01
CA MET A 13 9.62 15.94 -2.07
C MET A 13 10.94 15.82 -2.88
N GLN A 14 11.62 16.93 -3.18
CA GLN A 14 12.93 16.93 -3.85
C GLN A 14 14.06 16.33 -2.99
N LEU A 15 13.99 16.42 -1.66
CA LEU A 15 14.96 15.80 -0.76
C LEU A 15 14.85 14.27 -0.70
N ARG A 16 13.70 13.68 -1.06
CA ARG A 16 13.56 12.22 -1.22
C ARG A 16 14.08 11.69 -2.55
N THR A 17 14.09 12.50 -3.61
CA THR A 17 14.57 12.09 -4.94
C THR A 17 16.07 12.32 -5.14
N LYS A 18 16.70 13.27 -4.42
CA LYS A 18 18.16 13.52 -4.50
C LYS A 18 19.04 12.45 -3.83
N GLY A 19 18.45 11.35 -3.33
CA GLY A 19 19.17 10.20 -2.80
C GLY A 19 19.59 9.16 -3.83
N ASN A 20 19.14 9.23 -5.08
CA ASN A 20 19.54 8.27 -6.12
C ASN A 20 19.96 8.98 -7.42
N GLN A 21 21.23 8.71 -7.74
CA GLN A 21 22.01 8.99 -8.95
C GLN A 21 21.22 9.29 -10.24
N GLU A 22 21.63 10.36 -10.93
CA GLU A 22 21.33 10.60 -12.34
C GLU A 22 21.78 9.40 -13.19
N VAL A 23 20.87 8.87 -14.01
CA VAL A 23 21.17 7.90 -15.06
C VAL A 23 20.97 8.59 -16.42
N PRO A 24 21.97 8.62 -17.32
CA PRO A 24 21.85 9.27 -18.62
C PRO A 24 20.87 8.54 -19.55
N ASP A 25 20.23 9.32 -20.44
CA ASP A 25 19.17 8.91 -21.40
C ASP A 25 19.51 7.72 -22.33
N GLU A 26 20.77 7.30 -22.38
CA GLU A 26 21.26 6.19 -23.21
C GLU A 26 20.90 4.81 -22.63
N GLU A 27 20.56 4.73 -21.33
CA GLU A 27 20.16 3.47 -20.68
C GLU A 27 18.68 3.08 -20.95
N PHE A 28 17.83 4.05 -21.31
CA PHE A 28 16.42 3.79 -21.62
C PHE A 28 16.20 3.08 -22.96
N SER A 29 17.12 3.25 -23.91
CA SER A 29 17.04 2.53 -25.21
C SER A 29 17.34 1.04 -25.03
N LYS A 30 18.27 0.68 -24.14
CA LYS A 30 18.63 -0.72 -23.83
C LYS A 30 17.53 -1.47 -23.05
N ARG A 31 16.67 -0.76 -22.31
CA ARG A 31 15.54 -1.39 -21.57
C ARG A 31 14.43 -1.91 -22.48
N ARG A 32 14.29 -1.41 -23.72
CA ARG A 32 13.33 -1.95 -24.70
C ARG A 32 13.76 -3.31 -25.23
N ASP A 33 15.05 -3.53 -25.46
CA ASP A 33 15.59 -4.79 -25.96
C ASP A 33 15.57 -5.91 -24.91
N VAL A 34 15.74 -5.55 -23.63
CA VAL A 34 15.64 -6.51 -22.51
C VAL A 34 14.20 -7.01 -22.31
N VAL A 35 13.19 -6.19 -22.62
CA VAL A 35 11.78 -6.60 -22.54
C VAL A 35 11.41 -7.56 -23.68
N GLY A 36 11.92 -7.33 -24.89
CA GLY A 36 11.74 -8.25 -26.02
C GLY A 36 12.41 -9.61 -25.82
N ALA A 37 13.61 -9.63 -25.25
CA ALA A 37 14.32 -10.87 -24.91
C ALA A 37 13.64 -11.67 -23.78
N ARG A 38 12.94 -10.98 -22.86
CA ARG A 38 12.25 -11.60 -21.73
C ARG A 38 10.93 -12.28 -22.11
N GLU A 39 10.21 -11.78 -23.13
CA GLU A 39 9.01 -12.42 -23.68
C GLU A 39 9.33 -13.71 -24.46
N GLN A 40 10.52 -13.83 -25.05
CA GLN A 40 10.96 -15.06 -25.74
C GLN A 40 11.36 -16.20 -24.78
N TYR A 41 11.79 -15.90 -23.55
CA TYR A 41 12.37 -16.90 -22.64
C TYR A 41 11.36 -17.48 -21.64
N LEU A 42 10.30 -16.73 -21.30
CA LEU A 42 9.33 -17.11 -20.27
C LEU A 42 8.01 -17.67 -20.85
N GLY A 43 7.76 -17.51 -22.15
CA GLY A 43 6.53 -17.99 -22.76
C GLY A 43 5.28 -17.21 -22.32
N LEU A 44 4.25 -17.22 -23.18
CA LEU A 44 3.08 -16.35 -23.08
C LEU A 44 2.17 -16.62 -21.87
N GLU A 45 2.40 -17.71 -21.12
CA GLU A 45 1.45 -18.22 -20.11
C GLU A 45 1.94 -18.12 -18.65
N HIS A 46 3.09 -17.49 -18.37
CA HIS A 46 3.53 -17.30 -16.99
C HIS A 46 2.64 -16.30 -16.21
N SER A 47 2.39 -16.61 -14.92
CA SER A 47 1.52 -15.84 -14.01
C SER A 47 1.85 -14.34 -13.88
N ASP A 48 3.07 -13.94 -14.24
CA ASP A 48 3.51 -12.53 -14.23
C ASP A 48 3.08 -11.73 -15.47
N THR A 49 2.54 -12.39 -16.51
CA THR A 49 1.96 -11.71 -17.70
C THR A 49 0.47 -11.39 -17.55
N VAL A 50 -0.16 -11.86 -16.46
CA VAL A 50 -1.59 -11.68 -16.16
C VAL A 50 -2.05 -10.21 -16.13
N PRO A 51 -1.25 -9.21 -15.70
CA PRO A 51 -1.67 -7.81 -15.76
C PRO A 51 -1.91 -7.28 -17.19
N LYS A 52 -1.30 -7.90 -18.22
CA LYS A 52 -1.45 -7.49 -19.62
C LYS A 52 -2.77 -7.96 -20.24
N ARG A 53 -3.27 -9.16 -19.88
CA ARG A 53 -4.55 -9.68 -20.41
C ARG A 53 -5.76 -8.83 -19.99
N LEU A 54 -5.70 -8.17 -18.83
CA LEU A 54 -6.73 -7.24 -18.39
C LEU A 54 -6.73 -5.93 -19.19
N LYS A 55 -5.59 -5.54 -19.78
CA LYS A 55 -5.40 -4.31 -20.56
C LYS A 55 -5.94 -4.45 -21.99
N GLU A 56 -5.81 -5.64 -22.58
CA GLU A 56 -6.32 -5.95 -23.93
C GLU A 56 -7.85 -6.19 -23.92
N GLY A 57 -8.39 -6.82 -22.87
CA GLY A 57 -9.84 -6.97 -22.70
C GLY A 57 -10.60 -5.64 -22.55
N ASN A 58 -10.00 -4.66 -21.86
CA ASN A 58 -10.59 -3.32 -21.69
C ASN A 58 -10.61 -2.49 -22.98
N GLN A 59 -9.64 -2.68 -23.89
CA GLN A 59 -9.65 -2.00 -25.19
C GLN A 59 -10.76 -2.52 -26.11
N LEU A 60 -11.07 -3.82 -26.06
CA LEU A 60 -12.17 -4.44 -26.81
C LEU A 60 -13.55 -4.00 -26.29
N TYR A 61 -13.70 -3.83 -24.98
CA TYR A 61 -14.94 -3.34 -24.37
C TYR A 61 -15.21 -1.88 -24.75
N GLN A 62 -14.19 -1.02 -24.78
CA GLN A 62 -14.35 0.37 -25.22
C GLN A 62 -14.67 0.48 -26.71
N LYS A 63 -14.06 -0.34 -27.58
CA LYS A 63 -14.32 -0.31 -29.02
C LYS A 63 -15.77 -0.69 -29.35
N ASN A 64 -16.37 -1.64 -28.63
CA ASN A 64 -17.77 -2.04 -28.84
C ASN A 64 -18.78 -1.03 -28.30
N LEU A 65 -18.43 -0.28 -27.24
CA LEU A 65 -19.30 0.75 -26.67
C LEU A 65 -19.46 1.99 -27.58
N TYR A 66 -18.44 2.30 -28.39
CA TYR A 66 -18.49 3.38 -29.37
C TYR A 66 -19.33 3.05 -30.61
N VAL A 67 -19.39 1.78 -31.03
CA VAL A 67 -20.18 1.35 -32.20
C VAL A 67 -21.68 1.39 -31.89
N VAL A 68 -22.09 1.07 -30.66
CA VAL A 68 -23.50 1.10 -30.25
C VAL A 68 -24.05 2.52 -30.12
N LYS A 69 -23.22 3.49 -29.68
CA LYS A 69 -23.64 4.90 -29.53
C LYS A 69 -23.74 5.68 -30.85
N ALA A 70 -23.20 5.16 -31.95
CA ALA A 70 -23.28 5.82 -33.26
C ALA A 70 -24.59 5.52 -34.02
N ALA A 71 -25.43 4.61 -33.53
CA ALA A 71 -26.62 4.13 -34.23
C ALA A 71 -27.94 4.81 -33.81
N GLU A 72 -27.96 5.65 -32.78
CA GLU A 72 -29.18 6.32 -32.30
C GLU A 72 -29.04 7.85 -32.41
N HIS A 73 -29.26 8.37 -33.62
CA HIS A 73 -29.38 9.80 -33.86
C HIS A 73 -30.78 10.12 -34.41
N VAL A 74 -31.61 10.80 -33.62
CA VAL A 74 -32.83 11.49 -34.06
C VAL A 74 -32.87 12.86 -33.35
N PRO A 75 -33.04 13.99 -34.06
CA PRO A 75 -33.00 15.31 -33.44
C PRO A 75 -34.41 15.81 -33.08
N SER A 76 -34.56 16.44 -31.91
CA SER A 76 -35.71 17.29 -31.59
C SER A 76 -35.29 18.40 -30.62
N GLU A 77 -35.64 19.62 -31.01
CA GLU A 77 -35.29 20.92 -30.40
C GLU A 77 -36.29 21.34 -29.28
N PRO A 78 -36.15 22.51 -28.59
CA PRO A 78 -35.99 22.52 -27.14
C PRO A 78 -37.11 23.27 -26.37
N THR A 79 -37.29 22.95 -25.09
CA THR A 79 -38.01 23.81 -24.14
C THR A 79 -37.24 24.02 -22.85
N HIS A 80 -36.75 25.25 -22.70
CA HIS A 80 -36.65 26.05 -21.48
C HIS A 80 -36.33 25.34 -20.16
N PHE A 81 -35.08 25.52 -19.70
CA PHE A 81 -34.82 25.92 -18.32
C PHE A 81 -33.79 27.06 -18.30
N VAL A 82 -34.25 28.23 -17.86
CA VAL A 82 -33.43 29.39 -17.50
C VAL A 82 -33.37 29.43 -15.98
N ASN A 83 -32.16 29.32 -15.41
CA ASN A 83 -31.75 30.18 -14.30
C ASN A 83 -30.22 30.15 -14.09
N ALA A 84 -29.60 31.09 -14.79
CA ALA A 84 -28.51 31.97 -14.35
C ALA A 84 -27.56 31.51 -13.23
N SER A 85 -26.45 30.92 -13.65
CA SER A 85 -25.14 31.57 -13.48
C SER A 85 -24.27 31.22 -14.67
N ASN A 86 -24.41 32.05 -15.71
CA ASN A 86 -23.52 32.09 -16.87
C ASN A 86 -22.10 32.38 -16.38
N ARG A 87 -21.26 31.35 -16.35
CA ARG A 87 -19.88 31.51 -16.80
C ARG A 87 -19.77 30.74 -18.10
N ASP A 88 -19.68 31.52 -19.16
CA ASP A 88 -19.50 31.09 -20.53
C ASP A 88 -18.55 29.90 -20.60
N SER A 89 -19.11 28.79 -21.02
CA SER A 89 -18.38 27.66 -21.57
C SER A 89 -17.80 28.12 -22.91
N ASN A 90 -16.73 28.93 -22.87
CA ASN A 90 -15.85 29.29 -23.99
C ASN A 90 -14.71 30.18 -23.47
N ASP A 91 -14.01 29.77 -22.41
CA ASP A 91 -12.67 30.31 -22.18
C ASP A 91 -11.74 29.69 -23.25
N ALA A 92 -11.68 30.36 -24.40
CA ALA A 92 -10.80 30.11 -25.53
C ALA A 92 -9.36 30.57 -25.22
N THR A 93 -8.92 30.38 -23.97
CA THR A 93 -7.54 30.59 -23.63
C THR A 93 -6.71 29.48 -24.28
N PRO A 94 -5.72 29.81 -25.12
CA PRO A 94 -4.89 28.81 -25.77
C PRO A 94 -4.24 27.88 -24.72
N PRO A 95 -4.14 26.57 -25.03
CA PRO A 95 -3.49 25.61 -24.15
C PRO A 95 -2.06 26.07 -23.85
N PRO A 96 -1.64 26.10 -22.57
CA PRO A 96 -0.22 26.22 -22.25
C PRO A 96 0.55 25.07 -22.91
N ALA A 97 1.76 25.35 -23.38
CA ALA A 97 2.58 24.36 -24.10
C ALA A 97 2.74 23.08 -23.26
N GLY A 98 2.45 21.93 -23.87
CA GLY A 98 2.56 20.61 -23.22
C GLY A 98 1.51 20.30 -22.15
N LYS A 99 0.43 21.09 -22.04
CA LYS A 99 -0.67 20.85 -21.10
C LYS A 99 -1.94 20.40 -21.83
N VAL A 100 -2.72 19.56 -21.16
CA VAL A 100 -4.05 19.08 -21.57
C VAL A 100 -5.10 19.52 -20.56
N ARG A 101 -6.36 19.44 -20.96
CA ARG A 101 -7.49 19.93 -20.16
C ARG A 101 -8.04 18.81 -19.27
N PHE A 102 -8.07 19.04 -17.95
CA PHE A 102 -8.79 18.24 -16.96
C PHE A 102 -9.88 19.10 -16.34
N LEU A 103 -11.15 18.76 -16.54
CA LEU A 103 -12.29 19.64 -16.23
C LEU A 103 -12.09 21.04 -16.88
N SER A 104 -12.03 22.09 -16.07
CA SER A 104 -11.72 23.47 -16.49
C SER A 104 -10.26 23.87 -16.27
N TYR A 105 -9.38 22.94 -15.89
CA TYR A 105 -7.99 23.19 -15.51
C TYR A 105 -7.00 22.65 -16.53
N TRP A 106 -5.78 23.20 -16.54
CA TRP A 106 -4.68 22.74 -17.37
C TRP A 106 -3.67 21.96 -16.54
N VAL A 107 -3.30 20.77 -16.99
CA VAL A 107 -2.33 19.87 -16.33
C VAL A 107 -1.52 19.09 -17.37
N SER A 108 -0.45 18.42 -16.97
CA SER A 108 0.29 17.51 -17.85
C SER A 108 -0.57 16.33 -18.27
N SER A 109 -0.23 15.69 -19.39
CA SER A 109 -0.93 14.51 -19.90
C SER A 109 -0.94 13.37 -18.89
N GLU A 110 0.18 13.16 -18.20
CA GLU A 110 0.35 12.13 -17.17
C GLU A 110 -0.56 12.39 -15.97
N ALA A 111 -0.60 13.64 -15.49
CA ALA A 111 -1.47 14.04 -14.40
C ALA A 111 -2.95 13.90 -14.79
N SER A 112 -3.35 14.33 -16.00
CA SER A 112 -4.74 14.22 -16.48
C SER A 112 -5.24 12.77 -16.44
N LEU A 113 -4.44 11.82 -16.92
CA LEU A 113 -4.81 10.41 -16.93
C LEU A 113 -5.10 9.85 -15.54
N LEU A 114 -4.38 10.31 -14.51
CA LEU A 114 -4.60 9.89 -13.13
C LEU A 114 -5.79 10.63 -12.52
N LEU A 115 -5.88 11.94 -12.73
CA LEU A 115 -6.96 12.79 -12.20
C LEU A 115 -8.33 12.40 -12.76
N GLU A 116 -8.41 12.03 -14.03
CA GLU A 116 -9.65 11.52 -14.65
C GLU A 116 -10.11 10.20 -14.01
N LYS A 117 -9.19 9.28 -13.70
CA LYS A 117 -9.52 8.05 -12.99
C LYS A 117 -10.04 8.34 -11.59
N ILE A 118 -9.38 9.25 -10.87
CA ILE A 118 -9.82 9.67 -9.54
C ILE A 118 -11.20 10.28 -9.63
N HIS A 119 -11.42 11.22 -10.55
CA HIS A 119 -12.72 11.87 -10.75
C HIS A 119 -13.83 10.87 -11.12
N GLY A 120 -13.53 9.85 -11.93
CA GLY A 120 -14.49 8.80 -12.27
C GLY A 120 -14.88 7.89 -11.11
N LEU A 121 -13.99 7.69 -10.13
CA LEU A 121 -14.23 6.85 -8.95
C LEU A 121 -14.74 7.66 -7.74
N HIS A 122 -14.35 8.93 -7.67
CA HIS A 122 -14.55 9.85 -6.56
C HIS A 122 -14.93 11.23 -7.12
N ASN A 123 -16.14 11.32 -7.67
CA ASN A 123 -16.69 12.51 -8.31
C ASN A 123 -16.64 13.77 -7.42
N ASP A 124 -16.80 13.60 -6.11
CA ASP A 124 -16.84 14.72 -5.15
C ASP A 124 -15.47 15.35 -4.88
N THR A 125 -14.36 14.69 -5.26
CA THR A 125 -13.00 15.11 -4.90
C THR A 125 -12.65 16.53 -5.33
N PHE A 126 -13.16 17.00 -6.47
CA PHE A 126 -12.78 18.29 -7.04
C PHE A 126 -13.89 19.35 -6.93
N VAL A 127 -15.06 19.02 -6.36
CA VAL A 127 -16.25 19.89 -6.38
C VAL A 127 -16.01 21.23 -5.66
N LYS A 128 -15.26 21.21 -4.55
CA LYS A 128 -14.96 22.39 -3.74
C LYS A 128 -13.61 23.01 -4.05
N PHE A 129 -12.90 22.52 -5.07
CA PHE A 129 -11.56 22.99 -5.41
C PHE A 129 -11.61 24.44 -5.90
N SER A 130 -10.99 25.35 -5.15
CA SER A 130 -11.20 26.79 -5.34
C SER A 130 -9.92 27.62 -5.35
N VAL A 131 -8.87 27.13 -6.01
CA VAL A 131 -7.62 27.88 -6.17
C VAL A 131 -7.77 28.93 -7.28
N THR A 132 -7.53 30.21 -6.99
CA THR A 132 -7.81 31.32 -7.93
C THR A 132 -6.77 31.47 -9.04
N SER A 133 -5.49 31.26 -8.75
CA SER A 133 -4.40 31.46 -9.73
C SER A 133 -4.22 30.23 -10.61
N ARG A 134 -4.26 30.39 -11.94
CA ARG A 134 -4.08 29.29 -12.92
C ARG A 134 -2.75 28.54 -12.76
N PHE A 135 -1.67 29.27 -12.49
CA PHE A 135 -0.37 28.66 -12.22
C PHE A 135 -0.43 27.78 -10.96
N MET A 136 -1.10 28.27 -9.91
CA MET A 136 -1.26 27.53 -8.67
C MET A 136 -2.19 26.32 -8.83
N GLN A 137 -3.27 26.44 -9.62
CA GLN A 137 -4.16 25.32 -9.95
C GLN A 137 -3.37 24.17 -10.58
N THR A 138 -2.57 24.50 -11.60
CA THR A 138 -1.72 23.51 -12.31
C THR A 138 -0.76 22.84 -11.33
N GLY A 139 -0.01 23.63 -10.56
CA GLY A 139 0.98 23.10 -9.63
C GLY A 139 0.38 22.23 -8.53
N VAL A 140 -0.78 22.62 -7.99
CA VAL A 140 -1.49 21.85 -6.95
C VAL A 140 -2.01 20.53 -7.51
N LEU A 141 -2.67 20.55 -8.66
CA LEU A 141 -3.24 19.33 -9.27
C LEU A 141 -2.15 18.34 -9.71
N GLU A 142 -1.04 18.83 -10.26
CA GLU A 142 0.09 17.99 -10.64
C GLU A 142 0.81 17.44 -9.42
N SER A 143 0.98 18.24 -8.37
CA SER A 143 1.56 17.77 -7.10
C SER A 143 0.65 16.74 -6.42
N PHE A 144 -0.66 16.92 -6.49
CA PHE A 144 -1.62 15.93 -6.00
C PHE A 144 -1.55 14.62 -6.80
N ALA A 145 -1.45 14.69 -8.14
CA ALA A 145 -1.27 13.51 -8.97
C ALA A 145 0.02 12.75 -8.62
N LEU A 146 1.15 13.45 -8.48
CA LEU A 146 2.42 12.86 -8.06
C LEU A 146 2.35 12.24 -6.66
N PHE A 147 1.65 12.88 -5.73
CA PHE A 147 1.43 12.34 -4.38
C PHE A 147 0.65 11.01 -4.43
N VAL A 148 -0.45 10.97 -5.19
CA VAL A 148 -1.26 9.75 -5.35
C VAL A 148 -0.46 8.66 -6.07
N GLU A 149 0.28 8.98 -7.12
CA GLU A 149 1.14 8.03 -7.83
C GLU A 149 2.23 7.44 -6.93
N SER A 150 2.86 8.28 -6.09
CA SER A 150 3.83 7.83 -5.10
C SER A 150 3.19 6.83 -4.12
N MET A 151 1.97 7.08 -3.67
CA MET A 151 1.27 6.14 -2.79
C MET A 151 0.90 4.83 -3.48
N LEU A 152 0.48 4.87 -4.75
CA LEU A 152 0.13 3.69 -5.53
C LEU A 152 1.34 2.80 -5.86
N THR A 153 2.53 3.39 -5.91
CA THR A 153 3.79 2.69 -6.23
C THR A 153 4.55 2.23 -4.99
N THR A 154 4.22 2.78 -3.82
CA THR A 154 4.84 2.37 -2.55
C THR A 154 4.32 1.00 -2.12
N LYS A 155 5.21 0.07 -1.81
CA LYS A 155 4.82 -1.26 -1.34
C LYS A 155 4.35 -1.20 0.12
N VAL A 156 3.38 -2.04 0.48
CA VAL A 156 2.78 -2.08 1.83
C VAL A 156 3.83 -2.31 2.93
N ASN A 157 4.90 -3.06 2.66
CA ASN A 157 5.99 -3.32 3.61
C ASN A 157 7.01 -2.17 3.74
N GLU A 158 6.97 -1.16 2.86
CA GLU A 158 7.80 0.04 2.91
C GLU A 158 7.07 1.20 3.62
N VAL A 159 5.78 1.02 3.94
CA VAL A 159 4.95 1.99 4.65
C VAL A 159 5.26 1.93 6.14
N ASN A 160 6.16 2.80 6.60
CA ASN A 160 6.45 3.00 8.02
C ASN A 160 5.59 4.13 8.63
N GLU A 161 5.63 4.28 9.95
CA GLU A 161 4.84 5.28 10.67
C GLU A 161 5.12 6.72 10.21
N GLU A 162 6.38 7.05 9.90
CA GLU A 162 6.74 8.39 9.43
C GLU A 162 6.19 8.65 8.02
N ALA A 163 6.23 7.67 7.12
CA ALA A 163 5.64 7.78 5.79
C ALA A 163 4.13 8.01 5.86
N LEU A 164 3.43 7.28 6.73
CA LEU A 164 1.99 7.48 6.98
C LEU A 164 1.72 8.87 7.55
N ARG A 165 2.49 9.30 8.55
CA ARG A 165 2.36 10.63 9.16
C ARG A 165 2.52 11.74 8.13
N GLN A 166 3.53 11.64 7.26
CA GLN A 166 3.73 12.60 6.16
C GLN A 166 2.58 12.58 5.18
N ALA A 167 2.09 11.40 4.80
CA ALA A 167 0.96 11.29 3.89
C ALA A 167 -0.32 11.92 4.46
N PHE A 168 -0.60 11.76 5.76
CA PHE A 168 -1.71 12.44 6.43
C PHE A 168 -1.55 13.97 6.46
N ILE A 169 -0.32 14.47 6.63
CA ILE A 169 -0.04 15.92 6.56
C ILE A 169 -0.34 16.43 5.15
N SER A 170 0.19 15.77 4.12
CA SER A 170 -0.07 16.15 2.72
C SER A 170 -1.56 16.11 2.36
N VAL A 171 -2.31 15.09 2.82
CA VAL A 171 -3.78 15.04 2.63
C VAL A 171 -4.45 16.28 3.22
N LYS A 172 -4.08 16.70 4.44
CA LYS A 172 -4.64 17.92 5.06
C LYS A 172 -4.29 19.19 4.29
N GLU A 173 -3.10 19.28 3.70
CA GLU A 173 -2.70 20.42 2.86
C GLU A 173 -3.54 20.50 1.59
N PHE A 174 -3.84 19.36 0.96
CA PHE A 174 -4.73 19.30 -0.20
C PHE A 174 -6.20 19.56 0.14
N GLU A 175 -6.67 19.15 1.33
CA GLU A 175 -8.02 19.49 1.79
C GLU A 175 -8.20 21.00 2.01
N GLN A 176 -7.16 21.72 2.43
CA GLN A 176 -7.21 23.18 2.62
C GLN A 176 -7.47 23.95 1.32
N VAL A 177 -7.10 23.38 0.17
CA VAL A 177 -7.38 23.97 -1.16
C VAL A 177 -8.69 23.48 -1.77
N GLY A 178 -9.49 22.74 -0.99
CA GLY A 178 -10.85 22.32 -1.35
C GLY A 178 -10.94 20.96 -2.02
N LEU A 179 -9.91 20.12 -1.96
CA LEU A 179 -10.01 18.73 -2.42
C LEU A 179 -10.70 17.87 -1.35
N ASP A 180 -11.77 17.16 -1.71
CA ASP A 180 -12.38 16.17 -0.82
C ASP A 180 -11.63 14.84 -0.92
N LEU A 181 -10.85 14.56 0.12
CA LEU A 181 -9.96 13.41 0.22
C LEU A 181 -10.43 12.39 1.27
N SER A 182 -11.71 12.42 1.64
CA SER A 182 -12.30 11.48 2.61
C SER A 182 -12.03 10.02 2.26
N TRP A 183 -12.06 9.68 0.97
CA TRP A 183 -11.77 8.34 0.47
C TRP A 183 -10.29 7.96 0.64
N LEU A 184 -9.39 8.90 0.43
CA LEU A 184 -7.95 8.68 0.50
C LEU A 184 -7.54 8.53 1.97
N LYS A 185 -8.04 9.42 2.83
CA LYS A 185 -7.85 9.37 4.26
C LYS A 185 -8.26 8.02 4.85
N ARG A 186 -9.42 7.50 4.46
CA ARG A 186 -9.88 6.15 4.87
C ARG A 186 -8.89 5.06 4.45
N ARG A 187 -8.35 5.12 3.23
CA ARG A 187 -7.33 4.16 2.78
C ARG A 187 -6.02 4.26 3.55
N LEU A 188 -5.61 5.46 3.96
CA LEU A 188 -4.44 5.61 4.84
C LEU A 188 -4.71 5.01 6.24
N GLU A 189 -5.90 5.22 6.79
CA GLU A 189 -6.30 4.64 8.10
C GLU A 189 -6.32 3.10 8.03
N GLU A 190 -6.80 2.52 6.94
CA GLU A 190 -6.74 1.07 6.68
C GLU A 190 -5.28 0.57 6.59
N ALA A 191 -4.41 1.30 5.89
CA ALA A 191 -2.99 0.96 5.78
C ALA A 191 -2.28 1.03 7.14
N GLU A 192 -2.59 2.02 7.96
CA GLU A 192 -2.06 2.14 9.33
C GLU A 192 -2.47 0.94 10.20
N LEU A 193 -3.73 0.50 10.09
CA LEU A 193 -4.23 -0.66 10.83
C LEU A 193 -3.55 -1.96 10.40
N VAL A 194 -3.38 -2.17 9.10
CA VAL A 194 -2.66 -3.35 8.56
C VAL A 194 -1.20 -3.36 9.02
N ASN A 195 -0.55 -2.20 9.10
CA ASN A 195 0.82 -2.10 9.57
C ASN A 195 0.93 -2.58 11.04
N LYS A 196 0.06 -2.07 11.93
CA LYS A 196 0.02 -2.48 13.36
C LYS A 196 -0.26 -3.97 13.54
N LEU A 197 -1.11 -4.55 12.69
CA LEU A 197 -1.41 -5.98 12.72
C LEU A 197 -0.24 -6.84 12.24
N SER A 198 0.60 -6.32 11.34
CA SER A 198 1.76 -7.03 10.82
C SER A 198 2.82 -7.25 11.91
N ASP A 199 3.08 -6.22 12.72
CA ASP A 199 3.96 -6.32 13.88
C ASP A 199 3.43 -7.33 14.91
N SER A 200 2.12 -7.26 15.17
CA SER A 200 1.43 -8.18 16.09
C SER A 200 1.52 -9.63 15.61
N ARG A 201 1.41 -9.86 14.29
CA ARG A 201 1.51 -11.20 13.70
C ARG A 201 2.91 -11.79 13.87
N ILE A 202 3.96 -11.01 13.63
CA ILE A 202 5.36 -11.45 13.85
C ILE A 202 5.57 -11.86 15.30
N PHE A 203 5.03 -11.09 16.24
CA PHE A 203 5.10 -11.41 17.67
C PHE A 203 4.37 -12.73 18.00
N VAL A 204 3.14 -12.92 17.50
CA VAL A 204 2.37 -14.15 17.73
C VAL A 204 3.08 -15.37 17.17
N GLU A 205 3.66 -15.27 15.97
CA GLU A 205 4.43 -16.35 15.34
C GLU A 205 5.69 -16.73 16.15
N SER A 206 6.35 -15.72 16.73
CA SER A 206 7.45 -15.93 17.67
C SER A 206 6.98 -16.68 18.93
N CYS A 207 5.89 -16.23 19.57
CA CYS A 207 5.31 -16.90 20.72
C CYS A 207 4.91 -18.35 20.41
N GLU A 208 4.31 -18.59 19.25
CA GLU A 208 3.91 -19.94 18.84
C GLU A 208 5.12 -20.87 18.71
N THR A 209 6.23 -20.37 18.18
CA THR A 209 7.49 -21.11 18.05
C THR A 209 8.09 -21.44 19.42
N SER A 210 8.16 -20.45 20.33
CA SER A 210 8.61 -20.68 21.71
C SER A 210 7.73 -21.69 22.45
N LEU A 211 6.42 -21.63 22.23
CA LEU A 211 5.45 -22.53 22.87
C LEU A 211 5.58 -23.96 22.33
N LYS A 212 5.78 -24.13 21.01
CA LYS A 212 6.11 -25.42 20.39
C LYS A 212 7.38 -26.03 21.00
N TRP A 213 8.44 -25.24 21.17
CA TRP A 213 9.68 -25.67 21.80
C TRP A 213 9.49 -26.08 23.27
N ALA A 214 8.82 -25.23 24.07
CA ALA A 214 8.56 -25.52 25.48
C ALA A 214 7.73 -26.81 25.66
N ARG A 215 6.70 -27.02 24.81
CA ARG A 215 5.92 -28.27 24.80
C ARG A 215 6.76 -29.49 24.45
N ALA A 216 7.75 -29.37 23.56
CA ALA A 216 8.66 -30.46 23.26
C ALA A 216 9.55 -30.78 24.47
N LYS A 217 10.11 -29.77 25.13
CA LYS A 217 10.96 -29.98 26.31
C LYS A 217 10.21 -30.58 27.50
N VAL A 218 8.96 -30.17 27.71
CA VAL A 218 8.09 -30.76 28.73
C VAL A 218 7.83 -32.25 28.45
N ARG A 219 7.64 -32.64 27.18
CA ARG A 219 7.48 -34.07 26.83
C ARG A 219 8.75 -34.86 27.12
N GLU A 220 9.90 -34.37 26.71
CA GLU A 220 11.19 -35.00 26.99
C GLU A 220 11.45 -35.18 28.50
N LEU A 221 11.22 -34.13 29.29
CA LEU A 221 11.39 -34.18 30.76
C LEU A 221 10.41 -35.16 31.41
N LYS A 222 9.17 -35.24 30.93
CA LYS A 222 8.19 -36.22 31.42
C LYS A 222 8.64 -37.66 31.16
N GLU A 223 9.22 -37.94 30.00
CA GLU A 223 9.78 -39.27 29.69
C GLU A 223 11.00 -39.58 30.55
N VAL A 224 11.90 -38.61 30.76
CA VAL A 224 13.06 -38.77 31.65
C VAL A 224 12.62 -39.05 33.09
N LEU A 225 11.62 -38.32 33.59
CA LEU A 225 11.04 -38.52 34.91
C LEU A 225 10.43 -39.93 35.05
N ALA A 226 9.69 -40.40 34.04
CA ALA A 226 9.09 -41.73 34.06
C ALA A 226 10.16 -42.83 34.15
N ARG A 227 11.22 -42.72 33.34
CA ARG A 227 12.37 -43.65 33.37
C ARG A 227 13.08 -43.66 34.72
N ALA A 228 13.38 -42.48 35.27
CA ALA A 228 14.04 -42.38 36.58
C ALA A 228 13.17 -42.97 37.71
N LYS A 229 11.83 -42.82 37.62
CA LYS A 229 10.91 -43.39 38.59
C LYS A 229 10.90 -44.93 38.54
N GLU A 230 10.90 -45.51 37.35
CA GLU A 230 11.01 -46.97 37.18
C GLU A 230 12.35 -47.50 37.71
N GLU A 231 13.45 -46.80 37.46
CA GLU A 231 14.79 -47.17 37.95
C GLU A 231 14.87 -47.16 39.48
N VAL A 232 14.31 -46.13 40.13
CA VAL A 232 14.23 -46.06 41.60
C VAL A 232 13.37 -47.20 42.17
N GLU A 233 12.25 -47.55 41.52
CA GLU A 233 11.40 -48.66 41.97
C GLU A 233 12.12 -50.00 41.83
N LEU A 234 12.89 -50.19 40.76
CA LEU A 234 13.68 -51.40 40.53
C LEU A 234 14.79 -51.55 41.58
N MET A 235 15.57 -50.49 41.83
CA MET A 235 16.59 -50.48 42.89
C MET A 235 16.00 -50.70 44.29
N SER A 236 14.80 -50.17 44.56
CA SER A 236 14.12 -50.39 45.84
C SER A 236 13.70 -51.85 46.06
N ARG A 237 13.38 -52.59 44.98
CA ARG A 237 13.06 -54.02 45.03
C ARG A 237 14.31 -54.90 45.17
N GLU A 238 15.43 -54.45 44.62
CA GLU A 238 16.72 -55.15 44.71
C GLU A 238 17.49 -54.85 46.00
N SER A 239 17.08 -53.82 46.76
CA SER A 239 17.67 -53.55 48.06
C SER A 239 17.39 -54.73 49.00
N PRO A 240 18.42 -55.36 49.58
CA PRO A 240 18.22 -56.36 50.61
C PRO A 240 17.42 -55.72 51.74
N GLU A 241 16.39 -56.42 52.24
CA GLU A 241 15.79 -56.08 53.53
C GLU A 241 16.94 -55.89 54.51
N SER A 242 17.08 -54.67 55.03
CA SER A 242 18.08 -54.39 56.05
C SER A 242 17.94 -55.47 57.10
N LEU A 243 19.00 -56.26 57.29
CA LEU A 243 19.12 -57.10 58.47
C LEU A 243 18.84 -56.18 59.64
N GLY A 244 17.65 -56.33 60.22
CA GLY A 244 17.31 -55.76 61.51
C GLY A 244 18.24 -56.39 62.51
N VAL A 245 19.44 -55.84 62.62
CA VAL A 245 20.33 -56.11 63.73
C VAL A 245 19.73 -55.34 64.90
N ASN A 246 18.68 -55.91 65.49
CA ASN A 246 18.55 -55.83 66.92
C ASN A 246 19.83 -56.48 67.44
N ASP A 247 20.81 -55.66 67.82
CA ASP A 247 22.01 -56.11 68.51
C ASP A 247 21.81 -55.91 70.02
N PRO A 248 21.24 -56.88 70.76
CA PRO A 248 21.31 -56.88 72.21
C PRO A 248 22.63 -57.54 72.65
N VAL A 249 23.78 -56.98 72.24
CA VAL A 249 25.10 -57.47 72.67
C VAL A 249 25.95 -56.35 73.30
N LEU A 250 25.30 -55.34 73.87
CA LEU A 250 25.95 -54.39 74.78
C LEU A 250 25.10 -54.10 76.03
N GLU A 251 24.51 -55.15 76.62
CA GLU A 251 23.87 -55.09 77.93
C GLU A 251 24.45 -56.20 78.82
N GLY A 252 25.73 -56.05 79.21
CA GLY A 252 26.38 -57.08 80.02
C GLY A 252 27.89 -56.93 80.23
N VAL A 253 28.38 -55.73 80.55
CA VAL A 253 29.67 -55.57 81.27
C VAL A 253 29.51 -54.44 82.30
N LEU A 254 28.95 -54.81 83.45
CA LEU A 254 29.22 -54.22 84.77
C LEU A 254 29.98 -55.27 85.58
#